data_AF-K9SXV5-F1
#
_entry.id   AF-K9SXV5-F1
#
_cell.length_a   1.000
_cell.length_b   1.000
_cell.length_c   1.000
_cell.angle_alpha   90.00
_cell.angle_beta   90.00
_cell.angle_gamma   90.00
#
_symmetry.space_group_name_H-M   'P 1'
#
loop_
_entity.id
_entity.type
_entity.pdbx_description
1 polymer ?
#
loop_
_entity_poly.entity_id
_entity_poly.type
_entity_poly.pdbx_seq_one_letter_code
_entity_poly.pdbx_strand_id
1 'polypeptide(L)'
;MQIITQPLYWKNETSGHLEAAVIAYVNRLELSSKDIGLLKSYFAIWVNATVWMQSKELENLRQSVEAIATVEDIHQWLDKAIDIGIDPL
;
A
#
# COMPACT_ATOMS: atom_id res chain seq x y z
N MET A 1 -13.57 1.33 -15.03
CA MET A 1 -12.25 1.50 -14.39
C MET A 1 -12.21 2.91 -13.82
N GLN A 2 -12.22 3.09 -12.50
CA GLN A 2 -12.08 4.42 -11.90
C GLN A 2 -10.64 4.89 -12.12
N ILE A 3 -10.48 6.11 -12.63
CA ILE A 3 -9.18 6.77 -12.71
C ILE A 3 -8.91 7.36 -11.33
N ILE A 4 -7.87 6.88 -10.64
CA ILE A 4 -7.48 7.37 -9.32
C ILE A 4 -6.50 8.53 -9.54
N THR A 5 -6.98 9.76 -9.36
CA THR A 5 -6.19 10.97 -9.60
C THR A 5 -5.16 11.22 -8.51
N GLN A 6 -5.52 10.92 -7.26
CA GLN A 6 -4.66 11.02 -6.09
C GLN A 6 -4.89 9.79 -5.18
N PRO A 7 -3.87 9.34 -4.44
CA PRO A 7 -4.05 8.28 -3.47
C PRO A 7 -5.12 8.64 -2.44
N LEU A 8 -5.94 7.66 -2.07
CA LEU A 8 -6.88 7.82 -0.97
C LEU A 8 -6.12 7.61 0.35
N TYR A 9 -6.28 8.52 1.29
CA TYR A 9 -5.70 8.32 2.61
C TYR A 9 -6.55 7.31 3.38
N TRP A 10 -5.90 6.34 4.05
CA TRP A 10 -6.59 5.22 4.68
C TRP A 10 -7.59 5.65 5.76
N LYS A 11 -7.38 6.81 6.41
CA LYS A 11 -8.34 7.41 7.37
C LYS A 11 -9.66 7.88 6.75
N ASN A 12 -9.73 7.97 5.43
CA ASN A 12 -10.95 8.37 4.72
C ASN A 12 -11.81 7.17 4.31
N GLU A 13 -11.35 5.95 4.56
CA GLU A 13 -12.12 4.72 4.35
C GLU A 13 -13.18 4.57 5.44
N THR A 14 -14.43 4.28 5.08
CA THR A 14 -15.58 4.40 5.99
C THR A 14 -15.99 3.10 6.67
N SER A 15 -15.53 1.94 6.21
CA SER A 15 -15.82 0.65 6.85
C SER A 15 -14.95 0.37 8.08
N GLY A 16 -13.82 1.06 8.22
CA GLY A 16 -12.89 0.93 9.34
C GLY A 16 -11.98 -0.30 9.27
N HIS A 17 -12.16 -1.18 8.28
CA HIS A 17 -11.33 -2.39 8.15
C HIS A 17 -9.91 -2.05 7.74
N LEU A 18 -9.73 -1.10 6.82
CA LEU A 18 -8.40 -0.70 6.37
C LEU A 18 -7.67 0.03 7.50
N GLU A 19 -8.35 0.92 8.21
CA GLU A 19 -7.80 1.60 9.39
C GLU A 19 -7.34 0.59 10.45
N ALA A 20 -8.15 -0.43 10.77
CA ALA A 20 -7.75 -1.46 11.72
C ALA A 20 -6.50 -2.23 11.27
N ALA A 21 -6.40 -2.60 9.99
CA ALA A 21 -5.23 -3.28 9.43
C ALA A 21 -3.97 -2.40 9.46
N VAL A 22 -4.09 -1.11 9.11
CA VAL A 22 -2.98 -0.14 9.17
C VAL A 22 -2.52 0.07 10.61
N ILE A 23 -3.45 0.26 11.55
CA ILE A 23 -3.12 0.43 12.98
C ILE A 23 -2.44 -0.83 13.53
N ALA A 24 -2.93 -2.02 13.18
CA ALA A 24 -2.31 -3.28 13.59
C ALA A 24 -0.87 -3.40 13.05
N TYR A 25 -0.67 -3.06 11.77
CA TYR A 25 0.64 -3.05 11.14
C TYR A 25 1.61 -2.07 11.82
N VAL A 26 1.22 -0.80 11.99
CA VAL A 26 2.04 0.25 12.59
C VAL A 26 2.42 -0.09 14.05
N ASN A 27 1.49 -0.69 14.81
CA ASN A 27 1.74 -1.11 16.18
C ASN A 27 2.44 -2.47 16.30
N ARG A 28 2.87 -3.09 15.18
CA ARG A 28 3.55 -4.39 15.13
C ARG A 28 2.73 -5.51 15.79
N LEU A 29 1.41 -5.46 15.63
CA LEU A 29 0.51 -6.53 16.04
C LEU A 29 0.49 -7.65 15.00
N GLU A 30 -0.02 -8.81 15.39
CA GLU A 30 -0.22 -9.93 14.46
C GLU A 30 -1.23 -9.53 13.38
N LEU A 31 -0.86 -9.74 12.12
CA LEU A 31 -1.71 -9.50 10.96
C LEU A 31 -2.29 -10.81 10.45
N SER A 32 -3.61 -10.84 10.24
CA SER A 32 -4.24 -11.94 9.54
C SER A 32 -3.95 -11.85 8.03
N SER A 33 -4.16 -12.95 7.29
CA SER A 33 -4.09 -12.92 5.83
C SER A 33 -5.09 -11.94 5.20
N LYS A 34 -6.21 -11.65 5.89
CA LYS A 34 -7.18 -10.64 5.46
C LYS A 34 -6.59 -9.23 5.58
N ASP A 35 -5.89 -8.93 6.67
CA ASP A 35 -5.26 -7.62 6.88
C ASP A 35 -4.13 -7.37 5.88
N ILE A 36 -3.31 -8.40 5.61
CA ILE A 36 -2.29 -8.34 4.55
C ILE A 36 -2.94 -8.08 3.18
N GLY A 37 -4.07 -8.74 2.88
CA GLY A 37 -4.84 -8.50 1.66
C GLY A 37 -5.36 -7.06 1.56
N LEU A 38 -5.86 -6.49 2.66
CA LEU A 38 -6.32 -5.10 2.72
C LEU A 38 -5.19 -4.11 2.47
N LEU A 39 -4.04 -4.30 3.12
CA LEU A 39 -2.84 -3.48 2.94
C LEU A 39 -2.32 -3.58 1.51
N LYS A 40 -2.24 -4.79 0.94
CA LYS A 40 -1.89 -4.99 -0.47
C LYS A 40 -2.81 -4.20 -1.41
N SER A 41 -4.13 -4.32 -1.26
CA SER A 41 -5.09 -3.58 -2.10
C SER A 41 -4.94 -2.07 -1.94
N TYR A 42 -4.68 -1.62 -0.71
CA TYR A 42 -4.44 -0.21 -0.43
C TYR A 42 -3.17 0.32 -1.10
N PHE A 43 -2.06 -0.38 -0.98
CA PHE A 43 -0.80 -0.03 -1.63
C PHE A 43 -0.92 -0.03 -3.15
N ALA A 44 -1.65 -1.00 -3.73
CA ALA A 44 -1.92 -1.04 -5.16
C ALA A 44 -2.69 0.20 -5.63
N ILE A 45 -3.69 0.66 -4.88
CA ILE A 45 -4.38 1.93 -5.16
C ILE A 45 -3.38 3.10 -5.14
N TRP A 46 -2.49 3.12 -4.16
CA TRP A 46 -1.52 4.19 -3.96
C TRP A 46 -0.57 4.32 -5.15
N VAL A 47 0.10 3.25 -5.58
CA VAL A 47 1.10 3.31 -6.67
C VAL A 47 0.51 3.40 -8.08
N ASN A 48 -0.78 3.09 -8.23
CA ASN A 48 -1.51 3.27 -9.49
C ASN A 48 -2.15 4.66 -9.61
N ALA A 49 -2.04 5.53 -8.60
CA ALA A 49 -2.51 6.91 -8.72
C ALA A 49 -1.74 7.68 -9.82
N THR A 50 -2.45 8.48 -10.61
CA THR A 50 -1.85 9.17 -11.78
C THR A 50 -0.97 10.36 -11.42
N VAL A 51 -0.98 10.81 -10.15
CA VAL A 51 -0.18 11.94 -9.67
C VAL A 51 1.33 11.66 -9.71
N TRP A 52 1.72 10.39 -9.71
CA TRP A 52 3.13 10.02 -9.72
C TRP A 52 3.78 10.26 -11.08
N MET A 53 4.99 10.83 -11.04
CA MET A 53 5.84 10.91 -12.22
C MET A 53 6.23 9.50 -12.66
N GLN A 54 6.08 9.20 -13.94
CA GLN A 54 6.40 7.87 -14.46
C GLN A 54 7.91 7.63 -14.42
N SER A 55 8.29 6.50 -13.83
CA SER A 55 9.67 6.05 -13.73
C SER A 55 9.74 4.53 -13.79
N LYS A 56 10.94 3.98 -14.03
CA LYS A 56 11.15 2.53 -14.05
C LYS A 56 10.97 1.94 -12.65
N GLU A 57 11.38 2.70 -11.63
CA GLU A 57 11.27 2.33 -10.23
C GLU A 57 9.80 2.24 -9.80
N LEU A 58 8.96 3.19 -10.23
CA LEU A 58 7.53 3.13 -9.99
C LEU A 58 6.88 1.92 -10.66
N GLU A 59 7.30 1.58 -11.88
CA GLU A 59 6.80 0.38 -12.59
C GLU A 59 7.22 -0.90 -11.85
N ASN A 60 8.46 -0.99 -11.37
CA ASN A 60 8.90 -2.11 -10.54
C ASN A 60 8.09 -2.20 -9.23
N LEU A 61 7.81 -1.05 -8.60
CA LEU A 61 7.03 -0.99 -7.38
C LEU A 61 5.59 -1.49 -7.60
N ARG A 62 4.95 -1.08 -8.70
CA ARG A 62 3.63 -1.57 -9.15
C ARG A 62 3.62 -3.08 -9.38
N GLN A 63 4.64 -3.63 -10.00
CA GLN A 63 4.72 -5.08 -10.22
C GLN A 63 4.92 -5.84 -8.91
N SER A 64 5.73 -5.29 -8.00
CA SER A 64 6.04 -5.95 -6.73
C SER A 64 4.89 -5.94 -5.72
N VAL A 65 3.95 -4.99 -5.79
CA VAL A 65 2.79 -4.95 -4.88
C VAL A 65 1.93 -6.20 -5.01
N GLU A 66 1.90 -6.81 -6.20
CA GLU A 66 1.12 -8.02 -6.45
C GLU A 66 1.68 -9.26 -5.76
N ALA A 67 2.96 -9.25 -5.39
CA ALA A 67 3.63 -10.37 -4.74
C ALA A 67 3.50 -10.35 -3.20
N ILE A 68 2.93 -9.30 -2.60
CA ILE A 68 2.79 -9.19 -1.14
C ILE A 68 1.91 -10.33 -0.61
N ALA A 69 2.48 -11.18 0.24
CA ALA A 69 1.80 -12.28 0.91
C ALA A 69 2.08 -12.35 2.42
N THR A 70 3.14 -11.69 2.88
CA THR A 70 3.61 -11.72 4.26
C THR A 70 3.89 -10.31 4.79
N VAL A 71 4.05 -10.18 6.11
CA VAL A 71 4.46 -8.93 6.76
C VAL A 71 5.86 -8.48 6.29
N GLU A 72 6.75 -9.44 6.04
CA GLU A 72 8.08 -9.15 5.51
C GLU A 72 8.01 -8.56 4.09
N ASP A 73 7.11 -9.06 3.24
CA ASP A 73 6.89 -8.47 1.91
C ASP A 73 6.39 -7.03 2.01
N ILE A 74 5.52 -6.73 3.00
CA ILE A 74 5.04 -5.37 3.26
C ILE A 74 6.23 -4.46 3.62
N HIS A 75 7.13 -4.91 4.50
CA HIS A 75 8.31 -4.13 4.89
C HIS A 75 9.19 -3.81 3.68
N GLN A 76 9.56 -4.85 2.93
CA GLN A 76 10.42 -4.72 1.77
C GLN A 76 9.79 -3.86 0.66
N TRP A 77 8.47 -3.88 0.55
CA TRP A 77 7.75 -3.04 -0.40
C TRP A 77 7.73 -1.58 0.06
N LEU A 78 7.48 -1.31 1.35
CA LEU A 78 7.48 0.05 1.91
C LEU A 78 8.86 0.70 1.84
N ASP A 79 9.94 -0.04 2.13
CA ASP A 79 11.31 0.47 2.00
C ASP A 79 11.57 0.98 0.57
N LYS A 80 11.19 0.20 -0.45
CA LYS A 80 11.31 0.60 -1.86
C LYS A 80 10.43 1.78 -2.24
N ALA A 81 9.24 1.87 -1.65
CA ALA A 81 8.33 2.99 -1.88
C ALA A 81 8.95 4.28 -1.32
N ILE A 82 9.45 4.23 -0.09
CA ILE A 82 10.09 5.36 0.59
C ILE A 82 11.34 5.81 -0.17
N ASP A 83 12.15 4.88 -0.67
CA ASP A 83 13.34 5.18 -1.48
C ASP A 83 13.04 6.04 -2.72
N ILE A 84 11.81 5.97 -3.25
CA ILE A 84 11.36 6.76 -4.40
C ILE A 84 10.40 7.90 -4.03
N GLY A 85 10.27 8.21 -2.73
CA GLY A 85 9.47 9.32 -2.22
C GLY A 85 7.96 9.05 -2.12
N ILE A 86 7.57 7.78 -2.05
CA ILE A 86 6.19 7.33 -1.92
C ILE A 86 5.97 6.78 -0.50
N ASP A 87 5.15 7.46 0.30
CA ASP A 87 4.84 7.05 1.68
C ASP A 87 3.33 6.90 1.89
N PRO A 88 2.80 5.66 1.83
CA PRO A 88 1.37 5.42 1.97
C PRO A 88 0.85 5.37 3.42
N LEU A 89 1.69 5.46 4.45
CA LEU A 89 1.28 5.25 5.85
C LEU A 89 1.19 6.54 6.68
#